data_AF-A0A9P2L6N6-F1
#
_entry.id   AF-A0A9P2L6N6-F1
#
_cell.length_a   1.000
_cell.length_b   1.000
_cell.length_c   1.000
_cell.angle_alpha   90.00
_cell.angle_beta   90.00
_cell.angle_gamma   90.00
#
_symmetry.space_group_name_H-M   'P 1'
#
loop_
_entity.id
_entity.type
_entity.pdbx_description
1 polymer ?
#
loop_
_entity_poly.entity_id
_entity_poly.type
_entity_poly.pdbx_seq_one_letter_code
_entity_poly.pdbx_strand_id
1 'polypeptide(L)'
;IDSHQIQKIKEFKQTIQNLGGVYGITSNDNFEGKLRSHLSVIIQKWKDRLYRNNKNEALSPTNLMKNSYISETITEAQDIEDEEGIIDLDEKAKEALAKCESIINNIAESLAEFNKTTTSYTEQITQLTAAKASITTLKFSINQFSKVIYDFSSNLDILGNEYKVHTNLSIDSLTKLLVIYADSGNSHDAILDIITASTTLTNSVNTALPATIEFLNSVKDMPRMTTELNRSKKVLIKSLEQLVSYLQDTYAQYKEISEFKFS
;
A
#
# COMPACT_ATOMS: atom_id res chain seq x y z
N ILE A 1 30.56 19.60 16.64
CA ILE A 1 30.23 19.14 15.28
C ILE A 1 31.47 19.39 14.42
N ASP A 2 31.98 18.35 13.77
CA ASP A 2 33.24 18.36 13.03
C ASP A 2 33.11 19.18 11.73
N SER A 3 34.03 20.13 11.50
CA SER A 3 34.06 21.04 10.35
C SER A 3 34.10 20.28 9.02
N HIS A 4 34.75 19.11 9.00
CA HIS A 4 34.86 18.27 7.82
C HIS A 4 33.54 17.61 7.43
N GLN A 5 32.63 17.35 8.38
CA GLN A 5 31.30 16.82 8.10
C GLN A 5 30.38 17.89 7.50
N ILE A 6 30.52 19.14 7.95
CA ILE A 6 29.76 20.28 7.42
C ILE A 6 30.15 20.57 5.96
N GLN A 7 31.44 20.43 5.64
CA GLN A 7 31.95 20.55 4.27
C GLN A 7 31.30 19.52 3.34
N LYS A 8 31.28 18.24 3.74
CA LYS A 8 30.66 17.16 2.96
C LYS A 8 29.16 17.36 2.73
N ILE A 9 28.45 17.89 3.73
CA ILE A 9 27.02 18.20 3.61
C ILE A 9 26.80 19.35 2.62
N LYS A 10 27.67 20.37 2.61
CA LYS A 10 27.61 21.48 1.64
C LYS A 10 27.91 21.02 0.22
N GLU A 11 28.93 20.19 0.03
CA GLU A 11 29.30 19.63 -1.27
C GLU A 11 28.19 18.73 -1.82
N PHE A 12 27.59 17.88 -0.97
CA PHE A 12 26.44 17.07 -1.32
C PHE A 12 25.22 17.92 -1.73
N LYS A 13 24.95 19.00 -0.97
CA LYS A 13 23.85 19.94 -1.26
C LYS A 13 24.03 20.64 -2.60
N GLN A 14 25.24 21.09 -2.93
CA GLN A 14 25.55 21.69 -4.24
C GLN A 14 25.44 20.68 -5.39
N THR A 15 25.88 19.44 -5.16
CA THR A 15 25.81 18.39 -6.18
C THR A 15 24.37 18.02 -6.51
N ILE A 16 23.47 17.97 -5.51
CA ILE A 16 22.05 17.66 -5.74
C ILE A 16 21.30 18.83 -6.39
N GLN A 17 21.64 20.08 -6.06
CA GLN A 17 21.06 21.24 -6.75
C GLN A 17 21.37 21.23 -8.25
N ASN A 18 22.61 20.91 -8.63
CA ASN A 18 23.02 20.86 -10.04
C ASN A 18 22.43 19.67 -10.82
N LEU A 19 21.94 18.64 -10.12
CA LEU A 19 21.27 17.47 -10.70
C LEU A 19 19.73 17.62 -10.76
N GLY A 20 19.21 18.82 -10.48
CA GLY A 20 17.76 19.11 -10.45
C GLY A 20 17.01 18.44 -9.29
N GLY A 21 17.73 17.99 -8.24
CA GLY A 21 17.18 17.12 -7.19
C GLY A 21 16.75 17.81 -5.90
N VAL A 22 16.97 19.13 -5.73
CA VAL A 22 16.53 19.89 -4.55
C VAL A 22 15.99 21.25 -4.98
N TYR A 23 14.66 21.38 -4.97
CA TYR A 23 13.98 22.67 -5.08
C TYR A 23 13.56 23.13 -3.68
N GLY A 24 14.45 23.86 -3.00
CA GLY A 24 14.11 24.56 -1.75
C GLY A 24 15.29 24.89 -0.84
N ILE A 25 15.32 26.13 -0.33
CA ILE A 25 16.21 26.54 0.75
C ILE A 25 15.66 25.97 2.06
N THR A 26 16.41 25.05 2.65
CA THR A 26 16.09 24.40 3.93
C THR A 26 16.41 25.34 5.09
N SER A 27 15.41 25.92 5.74
CA SER A 27 15.52 26.35 7.15
C SER A 27 15.30 25.13 8.07
N ASN A 28 15.97 25.13 9.22
CA ASN A 28 16.53 23.93 9.87
C ASN A 28 15.58 22.88 10.48
N ASP A 29 14.26 22.92 10.29
CA ASP A 29 13.37 22.11 11.15
C ASP A 29 12.70 20.90 10.51
N ASN A 30 12.96 20.58 9.23
CA ASN A 30 12.47 19.31 8.66
C ASN A 30 13.25 18.81 7.43
N PHE A 31 14.58 18.95 7.46
CA PHE A 31 15.44 18.47 6.37
C PHE A 31 15.41 16.95 6.23
N GLU A 32 15.40 16.21 7.34
CA GLU A 32 15.44 14.75 7.31
C GLU A 32 14.16 14.13 6.72
N GLY A 33 12.98 14.67 7.04
CA GLY A 33 11.71 14.19 6.49
C GLY A 33 11.62 14.43 4.99
N LYS A 34 11.91 15.66 4.54
CA LYS A 34 11.90 16.01 3.10
C LYS A 34 12.96 15.25 2.31
N LEU A 35 14.14 15.04 2.90
CA LEU A 35 15.19 14.24 2.31
C LEU A 35 14.78 12.76 2.23
N ARG A 36 14.11 12.21 3.25
CA ARG A 36 13.63 10.81 3.23
C ARG A 36 12.56 10.58 2.16
N SER A 37 11.61 11.51 2.03
CA SER A 37 10.57 11.46 1.00
C SER A 37 11.18 11.55 -0.40
N HIS A 38 12.07 12.52 -0.64
CA HIS A 38 12.78 12.66 -1.92
C HIS A 38 13.76 11.53 -2.21
N LEU A 39 14.50 11.01 -1.21
CA LEU A 39 15.41 9.89 -1.40
C LEU A 39 14.65 8.59 -1.70
N SER A 40 13.47 8.37 -1.13
CA SER A 40 12.63 7.22 -1.48
C SER A 40 12.25 7.26 -2.97
N VAL A 41 11.89 8.43 -3.48
CA VAL A 41 11.62 8.65 -4.92
C VAL A 41 12.88 8.40 -5.77
N ILE A 42 14.04 8.91 -5.34
CA ILE A 42 15.31 8.74 -6.07
C ILE A 42 15.77 7.27 -6.07
N ILE A 43 15.65 6.57 -4.94
CA ILE A 43 16.00 5.16 -4.78
C ILE A 43 15.11 4.30 -5.68
N GLN A 44 13.82 4.62 -5.78
CA GLN A 44 12.91 3.93 -6.69
C GLN A 44 13.30 4.18 -8.15
N LYS A 45 13.59 5.44 -8.52
CA LYS A 45 14.13 5.80 -9.84
C LYS A 45 15.47 5.13 -10.17
N TRP A 46 16.30 4.82 -9.17
CA TRP A 46 17.55 4.06 -9.36
C TRP A 46 17.32 2.57 -9.50
N LYS A 47 16.42 2.02 -8.69
CA LYS A 47 16.00 0.61 -8.77
C LYS A 47 15.42 0.31 -10.15
N ASP A 48 14.54 1.16 -10.66
CA ASP A 48 13.92 0.99 -11.98
C ASP A 48 14.93 1.14 -13.13
N ARG A 49 15.96 2.00 -12.97
CA ARG A 49 17.07 2.09 -13.93
C ARG A 49 17.95 0.83 -13.94
N LEU A 50 18.22 0.27 -12.77
CA LEU A 50 19.00 -0.97 -12.63
C LEU A 50 18.25 -2.20 -13.15
N TYR A 51 16.92 -2.24 -13.03
CA TYR A 51 16.10 -3.30 -13.62
C TYR A 51 15.96 -3.17 -15.14
N ARG A 52 15.89 -1.95 -15.68
CA ARG A 52 15.85 -1.69 -17.14
C ARG A 52 17.15 -2.08 -17.85
N ASN A 53 18.32 -1.81 -17.26
CA ASN A 53 19.62 -2.18 -17.84
C ASN A 53 19.86 -3.69 -17.99
N ASN A 54 19.07 -4.54 -17.32
CA ASN A 54 19.18 -6.00 -17.41
C ASN A 54 18.25 -6.63 -18.46
N LYS A 55 17.42 -5.85 -19.17
CA LYS A 55 16.41 -6.35 -20.12
C LYS A 55 16.52 -5.76 -21.53
N ASN A 56 17.73 -5.62 -22.07
CA ASN A 56 17.92 -5.35 -23.49
C ASN A 56 17.86 -6.65 -24.30
N GLU A 57 16.66 -7.17 -24.56
CA GLU A 57 16.40 -8.04 -25.72
C GLU A 57 15.62 -7.24 -26.76
N ALA A 58 16.18 -7.22 -27.97
CA ALA A 58 15.74 -6.45 -29.11
C ALA A 58 14.39 -6.95 -29.67
N LEU A 59 13.50 -6.03 -30.02
CA LEU A 59 12.38 -6.29 -30.92
C LEU A 59 12.42 -5.31 -32.10
N SER A 60 12.43 -5.90 -33.30
CA SER A 60 12.44 -5.22 -34.60
C SER A 60 11.10 -4.58 -34.94
N PRO A 61 11.08 -3.51 -35.77
CA PRO A 61 9.87 -2.77 -36.09
C PRO A 61 9.04 -3.49 -37.16
N THR A 62 7.73 -3.64 -36.93
CA THR A 62 6.78 -4.02 -37.98
C THR A 62 5.73 -2.93 -38.14
N ASN A 63 5.59 -2.48 -39.40
CA ASN A 63 4.67 -1.47 -39.91
C ASN A 63 3.22 -1.63 -39.43
N LEU A 64 2.60 -0.54 -38.97
CA LEU A 64 1.16 -0.34 -39.09
C LEU A 64 0.82 1.11 -39.49
N MET A 65 -0.22 1.21 -40.31
CA MET A 65 -0.61 2.33 -41.15
C MET A 65 -1.08 3.58 -40.38
N LYS A 66 -0.53 4.70 -40.84
CA LYS A 66 -1.00 6.08 -40.90
C LYS A 66 -2.52 6.29 -40.69
N ASN A 67 -2.90 6.84 -39.53
CA ASN A 67 -4.01 7.78 -39.40
C ASN A 67 -3.48 9.03 -38.71
N SER A 68 -3.35 10.09 -39.52
CA SER A 68 -2.62 11.33 -39.21
C SER A 68 -3.57 12.39 -38.67
N TYR A 69 -3.61 12.53 -37.34
CA TYR A 69 -3.92 13.79 -36.66
C TYR A 69 -2.94 14.00 -35.50
N ILE A 70 -1.64 13.95 -35.78
CA ILE A 70 -0.64 14.50 -34.86
C ILE A 70 0.29 15.34 -35.72
N SER A 71 0.35 16.63 -35.37
CA SER A 71 1.21 17.64 -35.97
C SER A 71 2.67 17.14 -36.02
N GLU A 72 3.29 17.26 -37.18
CA GLU A 72 4.71 17.05 -37.42
C GLU A 72 5.54 18.05 -36.59
N THR A 73 5.78 17.74 -35.31
CA THR A 73 6.84 18.37 -34.50
C THR A 73 7.20 17.46 -33.32
N ILE A 74 7.65 16.23 -33.59
CA ILE A 74 8.56 15.52 -32.67
C ILE A 74 9.61 14.83 -33.54
N THR A 75 10.58 15.62 -34.02
CA THR A 75 11.81 15.10 -34.62
C THR A 75 12.94 15.44 -33.67
N GLU A 76 13.23 14.50 -32.78
CA GLU A 76 14.55 14.12 -32.25
C GLU A 76 14.27 13.20 -31.07
N ALA A 77 14.68 11.95 -31.19
CA ALA A 77 14.65 10.98 -30.10
C ALA A 77 15.66 11.41 -29.03
N GLN A 78 15.30 12.42 -28.23
CA GLN A 78 15.69 12.43 -26.84
C GLN A 78 14.86 11.34 -26.14
N ASP A 79 15.49 10.67 -25.19
CA ASP A 79 14.88 9.74 -24.25
C ASP A 79 13.91 10.53 -23.34
N ILE A 80 12.85 11.10 -23.95
CA ILE A 80 11.79 11.81 -23.27
C ILE A 80 10.98 10.70 -22.60
N GLU A 81 11.30 10.45 -21.34
CA GLU A 81 10.48 9.64 -20.44
C GLU A 81 9.05 10.18 -20.57
N ASP A 82 8.11 9.37 -21.05
CA ASP A 82 6.70 9.75 -21.16
C ASP A 82 6.21 10.14 -19.76
N GLU A 83 6.12 11.45 -19.49
CA GLU A 83 5.64 11.97 -18.21
C GLU A 83 4.12 11.86 -18.18
N GLU A 84 3.59 11.09 -17.22
CA GLU A 84 2.13 10.92 -17.04
C GLU A 84 1.48 12.30 -16.83
N GLY A 85 0.42 12.60 -17.59
CA GLY A 85 -0.29 13.86 -17.47
C GLY A 85 -1.08 13.97 -16.17
N ILE A 86 -1.43 15.20 -15.77
CA ILE A 86 -2.26 15.46 -14.58
C ILE A 86 -3.58 14.68 -14.62
N ILE A 87 -4.22 14.60 -15.79
CA ILE A 87 -5.49 13.90 -15.96
C ILE A 87 -5.30 12.39 -15.75
N ASP A 88 -4.25 11.81 -16.33
CA ASP A 88 -3.95 10.38 -16.19
C ASP A 88 -3.63 10.02 -14.74
N LEU A 89 -2.87 10.88 -14.05
CA LEU A 89 -2.53 10.69 -12.64
C LEU A 89 -3.75 10.83 -11.72
N ASP A 90 -4.65 11.77 -12.01
CA ASP A 90 -5.89 11.95 -11.25
C ASP A 90 -6.84 10.75 -11.43
N GLU A 91 -7.01 10.28 -12.67
CA GLU A 91 -7.81 9.08 -12.96
C GLU A 91 -7.21 7.86 -12.26
N LYS A 92 -5.90 7.63 -12.40
CA LYS A 92 -5.19 6.51 -11.77
C LYS A 92 -5.29 6.55 -10.24
N ALA A 93 -5.18 7.73 -9.63
CA ALA A 93 -5.35 7.89 -8.19
C ALA A 93 -6.77 7.54 -7.74
N LYS A 94 -7.79 8.04 -8.45
CA LYS A 94 -9.21 7.80 -8.14
C LYS A 94 -9.58 6.33 -8.30
N GLU A 95 -9.16 5.70 -9.40
CA GLU A 95 -9.39 4.28 -9.63
C GLU A 95 -8.73 3.42 -8.55
N ALA A 96 -7.47 3.72 -8.21
CA ALA A 96 -6.75 3.00 -7.17
C ALA A 96 -7.42 3.15 -5.79
N LEU A 97 -7.86 4.35 -5.43
CA LEU A 97 -8.60 4.60 -4.19
C LEU A 97 -9.94 3.86 -4.14
N ALA A 98 -10.71 3.87 -5.25
CA ALA A 98 -11.97 3.13 -5.34
C ALA A 98 -11.75 1.61 -5.20
N LYS A 99 -10.64 1.09 -5.74
CA LYS A 99 -10.24 -0.31 -5.53
C LYS A 99 -9.88 -0.59 -4.07
N CYS A 100 -9.13 0.29 -3.42
CA CYS A 100 -8.85 0.16 -1.99
C CYS A 100 -10.12 0.10 -1.14
N GLU A 101 -11.10 0.97 -1.41
CA GLU A 101 -12.39 0.97 -0.71
C GLU A 101 -13.15 -0.36 -0.93
N SER A 102 -13.26 -0.80 -2.19
CA SER A 102 -13.90 -2.07 -2.52
C SER A 102 -13.23 -3.27 -1.83
N ILE A 103 -11.89 -3.31 -1.77
CA ILE A 103 -11.15 -4.40 -1.12
C ILE A 103 -11.39 -4.39 0.39
N ILE A 104 -11.39 -3.23 1.04
CA ILE A 104 -11.68 -3.12 2.47
C ILE A 104 -13.10 -3.60 2.79
N ASN A 105 -14.08 -3.25 1.95
CA ASN A 105 -15.45 -3.76 2.09
C ASN A 105 -15.51 -5.28 1.95
N ASN A 106 -14.80 -5.86 0.97
CA ASN A 106 -14.71 -7.31 0.81
C ASN A 106 -14.04 -8.01 2.01
N ILE A 107 -13.03 -7.38 2.62
CA ILE A 107 -12.40 -7.87 3.85
C ILE A 107 -13.41 -7.85 5.00
N ALA A 108 -14.17 -6.76 5.15
CA ALA A 108 -15.19 -6.62 6.19
C ALA A 108 -16.30 -7.67 6.05
N GLU A 109 -16.80 -7.90 4.83
CA GLU A 109 -17.79 -8.94 4.54
C GLU A 109 -17.24 -10.34 4.83
N SER A 110 -16.02 -10.63 4.38
CA SER A 110 -15.34 -11.91 4.63
C SER A 110 -15.17 -12.16 6.12
N LEU A 111 -14.82 -11.13 6.91
CA LEU A 111 -14.69 -11.21 8.35
C LEU A 111 -16.05 -11.47 9.02
N ALA A 112 -17.12 -10.81 8.57
CA ALA A 112 -18.47 -11.04 9.09
C ALA A 112 -18.93 -12.49 8.87
N GLU A 113 -18.72 -13.05 7.67
CA GLU A 113 -19.06 -14.44 7.37
C GLU A 113 -18.18 -15.43 8.13
N PHE A 114 -16.89 -15.12 8.28
CA PHE A 114 -15.98 -15.91 9.11
C PHE A 114 -16.42 -15.94 10.59
N ASN A 115 -16.84 -14.81 11.13
CA ASN A 115 -17.35 -14.72 12.51
C ASN A 115 -18.63 -15.55 12.68
N LYS A 116 -19.58 -15.45 11.75
CA LYS A 116 -20.80 -16.28 11.76
C LYS A 116 -20.47 -17.77 11.73
N THR A 117 -19.54 -18.17 10.87
CA THR A 117 -19.08 -19.56 10.78
C THR A 117 -18.38 -20.01 12.08
N THR A 118 -17.54 -19.15 12.66
CA THR A 118 -16.85 -19.42 13.92
C THR A 118 -17.83 -19.62 15.08
N THR A 119 -18.87 -18.79 15.19
CA THR A 119 -19.93 -18.96 16.18
C THR A 119 -20.65 -20.29 16.00
N SER A 120 -21.02 -20.65 14.76
CA SER A 120 -21.68 -21.93 14.47
C SER A 120 -20.82 -23.13 14.87
N TYR A 121 -19.52 -23.12 14.56
CA TYR A 121 -18.62 -24.19 14.99
C TYR A 121 -18.43 -24.24 16.51
N THR A 122 -18.39 -23.08 17.17
CA THR A 122 -18.31 -23.01 18.64
C THR A 122 -19.54 -23.63 19.30
N GLU A 123 -20.73 -23.35 18.77
CA GLU A 123 -21.98 -23.97 19.22
C GLU A 123 -21.98 -25.48 18.98
N GLN A 124 -21.56 -25.93 17.79
CA GLN A 124 -21.45 -27.36 17.47
C GLN A 124 -20.51 -28.10 18.43
N ILE A 125 -19.32 -27.53 18.71
CA ILE A 125 -18.37 -28.11 19.66
C ILE A 125 -18.95 -28.15 21.09
N THR A 126 -19.68 -27.10 21.49
CA THR A 126 -20.35 -27.04 22.80
C THR A 126 -21.40 -28.14 22.93
N GLN A 127 -22.22 -28.34 21.89
CA GLN A 127 -23.24 -29.39 21.86
C GLN A 127 -22.62 -30.79 21.88
N LEU A 128 -21.57 -31.03 21.09
CA LEU A 128 -20.85 -32.31 21.08
C LEU A 128 -20.21 -32.61 22.44
N THR A 129 -19.67 -31.58 23.10
CA THR A 129 -19.09 -31.70 24.44
C THR A 129 -20.16 -32.03 25.49
N ALA A 130 -21.30 -31.33 25.46
CA ALA A 130 -22.43 -31.60 26.36
C ALA A 130 -23.03 -33.00 26.16
N ALA A 131 -23.07 -33.49 24.91
CA ALA A 131 -23.50 -34.83 24.56
C ALA A 131 -22.47 -35.93 24.90
N LYS A 132 -21.30 -35.56 25.46
CA LYS A 132 -20.18 -36.48 25.74
C LYS A 132 -19.74 -37.27 24.51
N ALA A 133 -19.72 -36.60 23.35
CA ALA A 133 -19.27 -37.21 22.10
C ALA A 133 -17.84 -37.74 22.20
N SER A 134 -17.52 -38.72 21.36
CA SER A 134 -16.17 -39.29 21.33
C SER A 134 -15.13 -38.23 20.95
N ILE A 135 -13.88 -38.41 21.43
CA ILE A 135 -12.74 -37.57 21.07
C ILE A 135 -12.55 -37.53 19.54
N THR A 136 -12.80 -38.64 18.84
CA THR A 136 -12.73 -38.71 17.38
C THR A 136 -13.73 -37.77 16.71
N THR A 137 -14.97 -37.72 17.21
CA THR A 137 -16.03 -36.83 16.69
C THR A 137 -15.68 -35.36 16.92
N LEU A 138 -15.20 -35.02 18.12
CA LEU A 138 -14.74 -33.66 18.43
C LEU A 138 -13.57 -33.26 17.53
N LYS A 139 -12.56 -34.12 17.39
CA LYS A 139 -11.40 -33.89 16.52
C LYS A 139 -11.81 -33.66 15.07
N PHE A 140 -12.77 -34.45 14.56
CA PHE A 140 -13.29 -34.28 13.20
C PHE A 140 -13.91 -32.88 13.02
N SER A 141 -14.81 -32.47 13.92
CA SER A 141 -15.45 -31.15 13.85
C SER A 141 -14.43 -29.99 13.94
N ILE A 142 -13.47 -30.07 14.85
CA ILE A 142 -12.39 -29.07 14.97
C ILE A 142 -11.53 -29.00 13.70
N ASN A 143 -11.22 -30.15 13.09
CA ASN A 143 -10.45 -30.19 11.85
C ASN A 143 -11.23 -29.61 10.65
N GLN A 144 -12.55 -29.78 10.61
CA GLN A 144 -13.39 -29.12 9.61
C GLN A 144 -13.35 -27.58 9.76
N PHE A 145 -13.43 -27.08 10.99
CA PHE A 145 -13.24 -25.65 11.25
C PHE A 145 -11.84 -25.17 10.86
N SER A 146 -10.82 -26.02 11.05
CA SER A 146 -9.44 -25.69 10.66
C SER A 146 -9.31 -25.41 9.16
N LYS A 147 -10.09 -26.09 8.31
CA LYS A 147 -10.18 -25.81 6.88
C LYS A 147 -10.78 -24.43 6.60
N VAL A 148 -11.85 -24.06 7.29
CA VAL A 148 -12.47 -22.73 7.18
C VAL A 148 -11.47 -21.63 7.52
N ILE A 149 -10.70 -21.80 8.61
CA ILE A 149 -9.63 -20.86 8.98
C ILE A 149 -8.61 -20.72 7.85
N TYR A 150 -8.20 -21.84 7.25
CA TYR A 150 -7.22 -21.84 6.16
C TYR A 150 -7.74 -21.10 4.92
N ASP A 151 -8.97 -21.40 4.50
CA ASP A 151 -9.59 -20.78 3.33
C ASP A 151 -9.77 -19.27 3.54
N PHE A 152 -10.23 -18.87 4.74
CA PHE A 152 -10.31 -17.46 5.13
C PHE A 152 -8.94 -16.77 5.12
N SER A 153 -7.90 -17.41 5.65
CA SER A 153 -6.53 -16.86 5.65
C SER A 153 -6.01 -16.64 4.23
N SER A 154 -6.23 -17.61 3.34
CA SER A 154 -5.82 -17.51 1.94
C SER A 154 -6.53 -16.37 1.21
N ASN A 155 -7.83 -16.19 1.47
CA ASN A 155 -8.58 -15.07 0.91
C ASN A 155 -8.07 -13.73 1.45
N LEU A 156 -7.77 -13.67 2.75
CA LEU A 156 -7.23 -12.46 3.38
C LEU A 156 -5.86 -12.07 2.81
N ASP A 157 -4.99 -13.04 2.51
CA ASP A 157 -3.69 -12.78 1.87
C ASP A 157 -3.84 -12.19 0.47
N ILE A 158 -4.81 -12.69 -0.32
CA ILE A 158 -5.09 -12.18 -1.67
C ILE A 158 -5.56 -10.72 -1.56
N LEU A 159 -6.61 -10.48 -0.78
CA LEU A 159 -7.19 -9.14 -0.59
C LEU A 159 -6.17 -8.17 0.00
N GLY A 160 -5.38 -8.59 1.00
CA GLY A 160 -4.34 -7.76 1.60
C GLY A 160 -3.26 -7.35 0.60
N ASN A 161 -2.83 -8.27 -0.27
CA ASN A 161 -1.84 -7.94 -1.30
C ASN A 161 -2.41 -7.01 -2.38
N GLU A 162 -3.64 -7.23 -2.82
CA GLU A 162 -4.32 -6.31 -3.76
C GLU A 162 -4.47 -4.92 -3.14
N TYR A 163 -4.86 -4.84 -1.86
CA TYR A 163 -4.97 -3.58 -1.12
C TYR A 163 -3.66 -2.81 -1.13
N LYS A 164 -2.54 -3.49 -0.84
CA LYS A 164 -1.20 -2.89 -0.86
C LYS A 164 -0.83 -2.37 -2.25
N VAL A 165 -1.10 -3.14 -3.31
CA VAL A 165 -0.79 -2.72 -4.68
C VAL A 165 -1.53 -1.43 -5.02
N HIS A 166 -2.84 -1.39 -4.79
CA HIS A 166 -3.64 -0.22 -5.09
C HIS A 166 -3.30 0.99 -4.21
N THR A 167 -2.99 0.76 -2.92
CA THR A 167 -2.51 1.80 -2.01
C THR A 167 -1.20 2.43 -2.51
N ASN A 168 -0.25 1.63 -2.98
CA ASN A 168 1.00 2.16 -3.52
C ASN A 168 0.77 2.96 -4.82
N LEU A 169 -0.14 2.50 -5.67
CA LEU A 169 -0.49 3.19 -6.92
C LEU A 169 -1.15 4.54 -6.66
N SER A 170 -2.08 4.60 -5.70
CA SER A 170 -2.72 5.86 -5.33
C SER A 170 -1.71 6.82 -4.70
N ILE A 171 -0.84 6.35 -3.81
CA ILE A 171 0.19 7.19 -3.19
C ILE A 171 1.17 7.75 -4.22
N ASP A 172 1.67 6.91 -5.14
CA ASP A 172 2.56 7.37 -6.21
C ASP A 172 1.89 8.45 -7.06
N SER A 173 0.64 8.22 -7.46
CA SER A 173 -0.12 9.15 -8.32
C SER A 173 -0.44 10.46 -7.60
N LEU A 174 -0.92 10.41 -6.35
CA LEU A 174 -1.19 11.60 -5.54
C LEU A 174 0.08 12.41 -5.25
N THR A 175 1.20 11.73 -5.01
CA THR A 175 2.48 12.41 -4.77
C THR A 175 2.95 13.16 -6.03
N LYS A 176 2.84 12.54 -7.21
CA LYS A 176 3.14 13.21 -8.49
C LYS A 176 2.23 14.40 -8.73
N LEU A 177 0.92 14.26 -8.49
CA LEU A 177 -0.04 15.36 -8.60
C LEU A 177 0.31 16.53 -7.67
N LEU A 178 0.67 16.25 -6.41
CA LEU A 178 1.08 17.28 -5.47
C LEU A 178 2.31 18.06 -5.96
N VAL A 179 3.29 17.38 -6.57
CA VAL A 179 4.46 18.04 -7.14
C VAL A 179 4.05 18.97 -8.28
N ILE A 180 3.26 18.47 -9.24
CA ILE A 180 2.82 19.27 -10.40
C ILE A 180 1.99 20.48 -9.96
N TYR A 181 1.09 20.30 -9.00
CA TYR A 181 0.24 21.38 -8.50
C TYR A 181 0.99 22.38 -7.61
N ALA A 182 2.04 21.97 -6.91
CA ALA A 182 2.90 22.90 -6.19
C ALA A 182 3.67 23.82 -7.15
N ASP A 183 4.05 23.31 -8.32
CA ASP A 183 4.82 24.05 -9.32
C ASP A 183 3.95 25.00 -10.18
N SER A 184 2.65 24.72 -10.32
CA SER A 184 1.73 25.49 -11.18
C SER A 184 1.23 26.82 -10.60
N GLY A 185 1.49 27.10 -9.31
CA GLY A 185 1.19 28.37 -8.63
C GLY A 185 -0.30 28.71 -8.42
N ASN A 186 -1.24 27.98 -9.04
CA ASN A 186 -2.69 28.23 -9.02
C ASN A 186 -3.53 26.96 -8.74
N SER A 187 -3.00 26.01 -7.97
CA SER A 187 -3.64 24.70 -7.72
C SER A 187 -3.97 24.46 -6.25
N HIS A 188 -4.27 25.52 -5.48
CA HIS A 188 -4.59 25.42 -4.06
C HIS A 188 -5.76 24.46 -3.78
N ASP A 189 -6.85 24.59 -4.53
CA ASP A 189 -8.04 23.75 -4.36
C ASP A 189 -7.74 22.27 -4.67
N ALA A 190 -6.98 22.00 -5.74
CA ALA A 190 -6.58 20.63 -6.10
C ALA A 190 -5.66 19.98 -5.06
N ILE A 191 -4.77 20.75 -4.43
CA ILE A 191 -3.94 20.28 -3.32
C ILE A 191 -4.81 19.99 -2.08
N LEU A 192 -5.79 20.85 -1.78
CA LEU A 192 -6.72 20.63 -0.68
C LEU A 192 -7.57 19.36 -0.88
N ASP A 193 -7.98 19.06 -2.10
CA ASP A 193 -8.70 17.82 -2.43
C ASP A 193 -7.84 16.58 -2.13
N ILE A 194 -6.56 16.60 -2.51
CA ILE A 194 -5.61 15.51 -2.20
C ILE A 194 -5.41 15.35 -0.68
N ILE A 195 -5.27 16.45 0.05
CA ILE A 195 -5.15 16.45 1.51
C ILE A 195 -6.41 15.88 2.16
N THR A 196 -7.59 16.26 1.65
CA THR A 196 -8.88 15.81 2.17
C THR A 196 -9.08 14.31 1.94
N ALA A 197 -8.78 13.82 0.73
CA ALA A 197 -8.81 12.40 0.41
C ALA A 197 -7.84 11.61 1.32
N SER A 198 -6.64 12.14 1.54
CA SER A 198 -5.62 11.50 2.39
C SER A 198 -6.02 11.46 3.86
N THR A 199 -6.63 12.54 4.36
CA THR A 199 -7.17 12.62 5.72
C THR A 199 -8.30 11.60 5.92
N THR A 200 -9.18 11.49 4.93
CA THR A 200 -10.31 10.55 4.96
C THR A 200 -9.81 9.11 5.05
N LEU A 201 -8.83 8.74 4.22
CA LEU A 201 -8.27 7.39 4.25
C LEU A 201 -7.52 7.11 5.56
N THR A 202 -6.75 8.08 6.05
CA THR A 202 -6.04 7.98 7.35
C THR A 202 -7.03 7.71 8.48
N ASN A 203 -8.17 8.40 8.50
CA ASN A 203 -9.22 8.19 9.50
C ASN A 203 -9.85 6.79 9.39
N SER A 204 -10.19 6.35 8.18
CA SER A 204 -10.74 5.01 7.93
C SER A 204 -9.80 3.91 8.40
N VAL A 205 -8.50 4.03 8.11
CA VAL A 205 -7.48 3.08 8.56
C VAL A 205 -7.34 3.11 10.08
N ASN A 206 -7.36 4.30 10.70
CA ASN A 206 -7.29 4.45 12.15
C ASN A 206 -8.51 3.82 12.86
N THR A 207 -9.67 3.76 12.20
CA THR A 207 -10.84 3.04 12.71
C THR A 207 -10.71 1.52 12.54
N ALA A 208 -10.18 1.03 11.42
CA ALA A 208 -10.11 -0.41 11.13
C ALA A 208 -8.95 -1.14 11.83
N LEU A 209 -7.83 -0.45 12.05
CA LEU A 209 -6.60 -1.04 12.59
C LEU A 209 -6.79 -1.65 13.99
N PRO A 210 -7.42 -0.97 14.98
CA PRO A 210 -7.64 -1.54 16.31
C PRO A 210 -8.44 -2.84 16.28
N ALA A 211 -9.54 -2.88 15.53
CA ALA A 211 -10.38 -4.08 15.41
C ALA A 211 -9.61 -5.26 14.80
N THR A 212 -8.74 -4.99 13.82
CA THR A 212 -7.88 -6.02 13.20
C THR A 212 -6.85 -6.57 14.20
N ILE A 213 -6.26 -5.71 15.03
CA ILE A 213 -5.33 -6.10 16.10
C ILE A 213 -6.03 -6.90 17.19
N GLU A 214 -7.23 -6.50 17.60
CA GLU A 214 -8.04 -7.24 18.57
C GLU A 214 -8.38 -8.64 18.06
N PHE A 215 -8.77 -8.75 16.79
CA PHE A 215 -9.04 -10.05 16.17
C PHE A 215 -7.77 -10.92 16.10
N LEU A 216 -6.62 -10.35 15.73
CA LEU A 216 -5.33 -11.05 15.78
C LEU A 216 -5.02 -11.59 17.18
N ASN A 217 -5.25 -10.80 18.22
CA ASN A 217 -5.01 -11.22 19.60
C ASN A 217 -5.98 -12.33 20.02
N SER A 218 -7.26 -12.23 19.66
CA SER A 218 -8.24 -13.29 19.90
C SER A 218 -7.81 -14.63 19.27
N VAL A 219 -7.34 -14.60 18.02
CA VAL A 219 -6.81 -15.78 17.34
C VAL A 219 -5.56 -16.31 18.06
N LYS A 220 -4.63 -15.44 18.50
CA LYS A 220 -3.44 -15.81 19.28
C LYS A 220 -3.78 -16.48 20.61
N ASP A 221 -4.90 -16.14 21.23
CA ASP A 221 -5.33 -16.70 22.51
C ASP A 221 -6.11 -18.01 22.39
N MET A 222 -6.56 -18.40 21.19
CA MET A 222 -7.27 -19.67 21.00
C MET A 222 -6.48 -20.89 21.53
N PRO A 223 -7.11 -21.82 22.26
CA PRO A 223 -6.44 -22.96 22.85
C PRO A 223 -5.89 -23.93 21.81
N ARG A 224 -4.81 -24.63 22.16
CA ARG A 224 -4.23 -25.69 21.33
C ARG A 224 -5.07 -26.96 21.47
N MET A 225 -5.84 -27.33 20.45
CA MET A 225 -6.73 -28.50 20.49
C MET A 225 -6.31 -29.62 19.54
N THR A 226 -6.10 -29.31 18.26
CA THR A 226 -5.66 -30.29 17.25
C THR A 226 -4.48 -29.76 16.45
N THR A 227 -3.70 -30.65 15.83
CA THR A 227 -2.59 -30.27 14.96
C THR A 227 -3.03 -29.39 13.80
N GLU A 228 -4.16 -29.73 13.16
CA GLU A 228 -4.69 -28.94 12.03
C GLU A 228 -5.15 -27.56 12.49
N LEU A 229 -5.84 -27.45 13.63
CA LEU A 229 -6.24 -26.16 14.17
C LEU A 229 -5.03 -25.30 14.51
N ASN A 230 -4.01 -25.89 15.13
CA ASN A 230 -2.78 -25.18 15.46
C ASN A 230 -2.05 -24.70 14.20
N ARG A 231 -2.10 -25.46 13.11
CA ARG A 231 -1.50 -25.09 11.83
C ARG A 231 -2.28 -23.97 11.16
N SER A 232 -3.60 -24.10 11.01
CA SER A 232 -4.44 -23.10 10.36
C SER A 232 -4.43 -21.79 11.15
N LYS A 233 -4.49 -21.84 12.47
CA LYS A 233 -4.31 -20.68 13.36
C LYS A 233 -3.01 -19.93 13.09
N LYS A 234 -1.88 -20.64 12.93
CA LYS A 234 -0.59 -19.99 12.63
C LYS A 234 -0.60 -19.30 11.27
N VAL A 235 -1.27 -19.88 10.28
CA VAL A 235 -1.44 -19.24 8.96
C VAL A 235 -2.27 -17.98 9.10
N LEU A 236 -3.42 -18.04 9.78
CA LEU A 236 -4.28 -16.87 10.01
C LEU A 236 -3.55 -15.74 10.76
N ILE A 237 -2.78 -16.08 11.79
CA ILE A 237 -1.96 -15.11 12.54
C ILE A 237 -1.03 -14.36 11.59
N LYS A 238 -0.34 -15.08 10.68
CA LYS A 238 0.58 -14.46 9.73
C LYS A 238 -0.15 -13.54 8.76
N SER A 239 -1.29 -13.98 8.22
CA SER A 239 -2.12 -13.17 7.31
C SER A 239 -2.62 -11.89 7.97
N LEU A 240 -3.07 -11.98 9.24
CA LEU A 240 -3.51 -10.83 10.01
C LEU A 240 -2.36 -9.89 10.37
N GLU A 241 -1.19 -10.42 10.75
CA GLU A 241 0.01 -9.60 11.00
C GLU A 241 0.43 -8.84 9.75
N GLN A 242 0.35 -9.47 8.58
CA GLN A 242 0.64 -8.82 7.30
C GLN A 242 -0.39 -7.73 6.96
N LEU A 243 -1.68 -7.99 7.15
CA LEU A 243 -2.72 -6.98 6.96
C LEU A 243 -2.54 -5.78 7.92
N VAL A 244 -2.24 -6.04 9.20
CA VAL A 244 -1.93 -5.00 10.19
C VAL A 244 -0.75 -4.15 9.73
N SER A 245 0.33 -4.77 9.26
CA SER A 245 1.49 -4.06 8.71
C SER A 245 1.09 -3.18 7.53
N TYR A 246 0.26 -3.67 6.61
CA TYR A 246 -0.17 -2.90 5.45
C TYR A 246 -1.02 -1.70 5.85
N LEU A 247 -1.96 -1.88 6.79
CA LEU A 247 -2.76 -0.77 7.32
C LEU A 247 -1.89 0.27 8.04
N GLN A 248 -0.89 -0.15 8.82
CA GLN A 248 0.06 0.77 9.45
C GLN A 248 0.87 1.57 8.42
N ASP A 249 1.36 0.91 7.37
CA ASP A 249 2.09 1.55 6.28
C ASP A 249 1.19 2.56 5.55
N THR A 250 -0.07 2.21 5.25
CA THR A 250 -1.05 3.13 4.65
C THR A 250 -1.25 4.35 5.53
N TYR A 251 -1.49 4.15 6.84
CA TYR A 251 -1.69 5.26 7.77
C TYR A 251 -0.49 6.21 7.76
N ALA A 252 0.73 5.67 7.84
CA ALA A 252 1.95 6.48 7.88
C ALA A 252 2.13 7.32 6.60
N GLN A 253 1.94 6.71 5.43
CA GLN A 253 2.17 7.39 4.14
C GLN A 253 1.08 8.43 3.85
N TYR A 254 -0.19 8.11 4.08
CA TYR A 254 -1.27 9.07 3.87
C TYR A 254 -1.29 10.20 4.90
N LYS A 255 -0.80 9.94 6.12
CA LYS A 255 -0.58 11.00 7.10
C LYS A 255 0.45 12.01 6.61
N GLU A 256 1.56 11.55 6.02
CA GLU A 256 2.57 12.44 5.42
C GLU A 256 1.97 13.33 4.32
N ILE A 257 1.14 12.76 3.45
CA ILE A 257 0.42 13.51 2.41
C ILE A 257 -0.56 14.52 3.02
N SER A 258 -1.31 14.14 4.06
CA SER A 258 -2.28 15.02 4.71
C SER A 258 -1.66 16.19 5.48
N GLU A 259 -0.41 16.04 5.92
CA GLU A 259 0.34 17.07 6.65
C GLU A 259 1.12 18.01 5.70
N PHE A 260 0.96 17.86 4.39
CA PHE A 260 1.56 18.74 3.40
C PHE A 260 1.14 20.19 3.64
N LYS A 261 2.12 21.09 3.86
CA LYS A 261 1.88 22.51 4.12
C LYS A 261 2.26 23.35 2.91
N PHE A 262 1.39 24.31 2.59
CA PHE A 262 1.69 25.39 1.66
C PHE A 262 2.89 26.22 2.14
N SER A 263 3.76 26.61 1.20
CA SER A 263 4.74 27.68 1.36
C SER A 263 4.24 28.94 0.68
#